data_AF-K1TRP7-F1
#
_entry.id   AF-K1TRP7-F1
#
_cell.length_a   1.000
_cell.length_b   1.000
_cell.length_c   1.000
_cell.angle_alpha   90.00
_cell.angle_beta   90.00
_cell.angle_gamma   90.00
#
_symmetry.space_group_name_H-M   'P 1'
#
loop_
_entity.id
_entity.type
_entity.pdbx_description
1 polymer ?
#
loop_
_entity_poly.entity_id
_entity_poly.type
_entity_poly.pdbx_seq_one_letter_code
_entity_poly.pdbx_strand_id
1 'polypeptide(L)'
;MALARRVWGKRFQVLVATHMNTDNLHNHFVINSVSYVDGKKYEQRRSQYAEFRAASDKLCREYGLSVVEQPKAKEPARYARMREAIDQACEDASTAEDFHRALYRQGYIFGSDPNRRYATIRARDGGRAVRLYRLGEEYDLAAIDDRLRGNYLLYGPRMYELKHPPQQYT
;
A
#
# COMPACT_ATOMS: atom_id res chain seq x y z
N MET A 1 -20.93 -21.60 10.73
CA MET A 1 -21.43 -20.92 11.95
C MET A 1 -20.57 -21.07 13.22
N ALA A 2 -19.64 -22.04 13.31
CA ALA A 2 -18.90 -22.32 14.56
C ALA A 2 -18.05 -21.14 15.08
N LEU A 3 -17.39 -20.39 14.19
CA LEU A 3 -16.55 -19.24 14.58
C LEU A 3 -17.36 -18.16 15.31
N ALA A 4 -18.52 -17.76 14.78
CA ALA A 4 -19.35 -16.73 15.40
C ALA A 4 -19.81 -17.13 16.81
N ARG A 5 -20.16 -18.41 17.00
CA ARG A 5 -20.53 -18.94 18.31
C ARG A 5 -19.36 -18.89 19.30
N ARG A 6 -18.14 -19.22 18.85
CA ARG A 6 -16.92 -19.21 19.69
C ARG A 6 -16.52 -17.79 20.11
N VAL A 7 -16.58 -16.84 19.19
CA VAL A 7 -16.05 -15.49 19.41
C VAL A 7 -17.09 -14.58 20.09
N TRP A 8 -18.34 -14.62 19.66
CA TRP A 8 -19.36 -13.64 20.08
C TRP A 8 -20.59 -14.26 20.74
N GLY A 9 -20.92 -15.52 20.39
CA GLY A 9 -22.21 -16.14 20.70
C GLY A 9 -22.53 -16.37 22.18
N LYS A 10 -21.60 -16.08 23.11
CA LYS A 10 -21.87 -16.08 24.55
C LYS A 10 -22.56 -14.80 25.05
N ARG A 11 -22.41 -13.68 24.32
CA ARG A 11 -22.84 -12.35 24.78
C ARG A 11 -23.52 -11.49 23.72
N PHE A 12 -23.31 -11.76 22.44
CA PHE A 12 -23.81 -10.94 21.35
C PHE A 12 -24.56 -11.80 20.32
N GLN A 13 -25.65 -11.25 19.76
CA GLN A 13 -26.27 -11.83 18.58
C GLN A 13 -25.40 -11.53 17.36
N VAL A 14 -25.28 -12.52 16.46
CA VAL A 14 -24.49 -12.39 15.23
C VAL A 14 -25.27 -12.96 14.05
N LEU A 15 -25.42 -12.17 13.00
CA LEU A 15 -25.85 -12.63 11.68
C LEU A 15 -24.61 -12.95 10.84
N VAL A 16 -24.65 -14.08 10.15
CA VAL A 16 -23.58 -14.51 9.24
C VAL A 16 -24.18 -14.65 7.85
N ALA A 17 -23.63 -13.92 6.89
CA ALA A 17 -24.02 -13.98 5.48
C ALA A 17 -22.82 -14.44 4.65
N THR A 18 -22.99 -15.51 3.86
CA THR A 18 -21.96 -16.02 2.97
C THR A 18 -22.21 -15.48 1.56
N HIS A 19 -21.23 -14.80 0.99
CA HIS A 19 -21.26 -14.32 -0.39
C HIS A 19 -20.56 -15.31 -1.31
N MET A 20 -21.29 -15.75 -2.34
CA MET A 20 -20.83 -16.73 -3.33
C MET A 20 -20.92 -16.20 -4.78
N ASN A 21 -21.12 -14.90 -4.93
CA ASN A 21 -21.38 -14.22 -6.21
C ASN A 21 -20.12 -13.65 -6.89
N THR A 22 -18.93 -13.92 -6.33
CA THR A 22 -17.63 -13.51 -6.89
C THR A 22 -16.65 -14.66 -6.72
N ASP A 23 -15.51 -14.63 -7.41
CA ASP A 23 -14.44 -15.63 -7.28
C ASP A 23 -13.84 -15.71 -5.85
N ASN A 24 -14.16 -14.74 -4.99
CA ASN A 24 -13.72 -14.69 -3.60
C ASN A 24 -14.89 -15.01 -2.67
N LEU A 25 -15.03 -16.28 -2.28
CA LEU A 25 -15.99 -16.68 -1.25
C LEU A 25 -15.65 -16.02 0.09
N HIS A 26 -16.58 -15.30 0.68
CA HIS A 26 -16.36 -14.62 1.95
C HIS A 26 -17.61 -14.59 2.82
N ASN A 27 -17.41 -14.39 4.11
CA ASN A 27 -18.48 -14.25 5.09
C ASN A 27 -18.51 -12.82 5.63
N HIS A 28 -19.71 -12.24 5.71
CA HIS A 28 -19.99 -11.06 6.51
C HIS A 28 -20.51 -11.47 7.88
N PHE A 29 -19.91 -10.95 8.94
CA PHE A 29 -20.40 -11.06 10.31
C PHE A 29 -20.99 -9.72 10.74
N VAL A 30 -22.29 -9.68 11.00
CA VAL A 30 -22.98 -8.51 11.54
C VAL A 30 -23.29 -8.77 13.00
N ILE A 31 -22.67 -8.02 13.90
CA ILE A 31 -22.71 -8.25 15.34
C ILE A 31 -23.57 -7.16 15.98
N ASN A 32 -24.49 -7.53 16.87
CA ASN A 32 -25.18 -6.53 17.69
C ASN A 32 -24.16 -5.79 18.56
N SER A 33 -24.15 -4.47 18.50
CA SER A 33 -23.20 -3.65 19.24
C SER A 33 -23.45 -3.64 20.75
N VAL A 34 -24.61 -4.11 21.21
CA VAL A 34 -24.97 -4.19 22.63
C VAL A 34 -25.22 -5.65 23.00
N SER A 35 -24.62 -6.08 24.12
CA SER A 35 -24.76 -7.42 24.68
C SER A 35 -26.17 -7.67 25.20
N TYR A 36 -26.77 -8.81 24.83
CA TYR A 36 -28.09 -9.21 25.33
C TYR A 36 -28.02 -9.80 26.74
N VAL A 37 -26.82 -10.05 27.27
CA VAL A 37 -26.60 -10.62 28.61
C VAL A 37 -26.50 -9.53 29.67
N ASP A 38 -25.73 -8.48 29.40
CA ASP A 38 -25.35 -7.48 30.40
C ASP A 38 -25.50 -6.03 29.92
N GLY A 39 -26.07 -5.79 28.74
CA GLY A 39 -26.33 -4.45 28.21
C GLY A 39 -25.06 -3.66 27.85
N LYS A 40 -23.87 -4.26 27.95
CA LYS A 40 -22.61 -3.57 27.66
C LYS A 40 -22.35 -3.51 26.16
N LYS A 41 -21.77 -2.38 25.73
CA LYS A 41 -21.33 -2.18 24.35
C LYS A 41 -20.16 -3.09 24.00
N TYR A 42 -20.14 -3.59 22.78
CA TYR A 42 -19.03 -4.32 22.20
C TYR A 42 -17.80 -3.42 22.08
N GLU A 43 -16.68 -3.87 22.63
CA GLU A 43 -15.42 -3.14 22.57
C GLU A 43 -14.59 -3.61 21.36
N GLN A 44 -14.34 -2.70 20.42
CA GLN A 44 -13.50 -2.96 19.26
C GLN A 44 -12.05 -2.55 19.55
N ARG A 45 -11.17 -3.55 19.71
CA ARG A 45 -9.73 -3.33 19.86
C ARG A 45 -8.98 -3.78 18.60
N ARG A 46 -7.97 -3.03 18.18
CA ARG A 46 -7.10 -3.46 17.07
C ARG A 46 -6.35 -4.76 17.36
N SER A 47 -6.01 -5.03 18.62
CA SER A 47 -5.37 -6.28 19.02
C SER A 47 -6.27 -7.51 18.78
N GLN A 48 -7.58 -7.32 18.78
CA GLN A 48 -8.56 -8.40 18.67
C GLN A 48 -8.55 -9.08 17.29
N TYR A 49 -8.04 -8.42 16.26
CA TYR A 49 -7.86 -9.04 14.94
C TYR A 49 -6.92 -10.26 15.00
N ALA A 50 -5.89 -10.22 15.86
CA ALA A 50 -5.00 -11.36 16.07
C ALA A 50 -5.75 -12.53 16.74
N GLU A 51 -6.63 -12.23 17.71
CA GLU A 51 -7.46 -13.22 18.40
C GLU A 51 -8.46 -13.87 17.44
N PHE A 52 -9.15 -13.08 16.60
CA PHE A 52 -10.09 -13.61 15.60
C PHE A 52 -9.39 -14.52 14.61
N ARG A 53 -8.21 -14.11 14.15
CA ARG A 53 -7.40 -14.93 13.27
C ARG A 53 -7.02 -16.23 13.94
N ALA A 54 -6.47 -16.20 15.16
CA ALA A 54 -6.10 -17.41 15.87
C ALA A 54 -7.30 -18.35 16.08
N ALA A 55 -8.47 -17.82 16.42
CA ALA A 55 -9.70 -18.59 16.57
C ALA A 55 -10.17 -19.20 15.24
N SER A 56 -10.06 -18.45 14.13
CA SER A 56 -10.40 -18.90 12.79
C SER A 56 -9.42 -19.98 12.31
N ASP A 57 -8.11 -19.74 12.42
CA ASP A 57 -7.07 -20.68 11.99
C ASP A 57 -7.15 -21.99 12.78
N LYS A 58 -7.40 -21.92 14.10
CA LYS A 58 -7.65 -23.10 14.93
C LYS A 58 -8.86 -23.89 14.44
N LEU A 59 -9.97 -23.19 14.16
CA LEU A 59 -11.18 -23.84 13.64
C LEU A 59 -10.94 -24.45 12.25
N CYS A 60 -10.23 -23.78 11.35
CA CYS A 60 -9.86 -24.33 10.05
C CYS A 60 -9.07 -25.64 10.21
N ARG A 61 -8.04 -25.65 11.07
CA ARG A 61 -7.24 -26.86 11.34
C ARG A 61 -8.08 -28.00 11.92
N GLU A 62 -8.97 -27.72 12.86
CA GLU A 62 -9.90 -28.72 13.43
C GLU A 62 -10.79 -29.38 12.37
N TYR A 63 -11.12 -28.67 11.30
CA TYR A 63 -11.94 -29.15 10.19
C TYR A 63 -11.10 -29.64 8.99
N GLY A 64 -9.78 -29.76 9.13
CA GLY A 64 -8.89 -30.20 8.05
C GLY A 64 -8.74 -29.19 6.90
N LEU A 65 -9.02 -27.91 7.13
CA LEU A 65 -8.89 -26.84 6.14
C LEU A 65 -7.50 -26.19 6.22
N SER A 66 -7.00 -25.73 5.08
CA SER A 66 -5.74 -24.98 4.98
C SER A 66 -5.82 -23.63 5.70
N VAL A 67 -4.70 -23.20 6.25
CA VAL A 67 -4.53 -21.86 6.86
C VAL A 67 -3.32 -21.15 6.26
N VAL A 68 -3.27 -19.84 6.40
CA VAL A 68 -2.13 -19.03 5.94
C VAL A 68 -1.04 -19.04 7.01
N GLU A 69 -0.06 -19.93 6.85
CA GLU A 69 1.04 -20.12 7.83
C GLU A 69 1.95 -18.90 7.95
N GLN A 70 2.28 -18.26 6.81
CA GLN A 70 3.14 -17.08 6.78
C GLN A 70 2.40 -15.89 6.15
N PRO A 71 1.65 -15.11 6.95
CA PRO A 71 0.99 -13.92 6.45
C PRO A 71 2.02 -12.90 6.00
N LYS A 72 2.17 -12.74 4.68
CA LYS A 72 2.92 -11.62 4.15
C LYS A 72 2.21 -10.32 4.51
N ALA A 73 2.94 -9.35 5.06
CA ALA A 73 2.44 -7.99 5.14
C ALA A 73 2.14 -7.56 3.71
N LYS A 74 0.86 -7.38 3.37
CA LYS A 74 0.48 -6.93 2.04
C LYS A 74 0.99 -5.51 1.89
N GLU A 75 2.05 -5.36 1.11
CA GLU A 75 2.55 -4.05 0.77
C GLU A 75 1.41 -3.28 0.06
N PRO A 76 1.17 -2.02 0.42
CA PRO A 76 0.18 -1.22 -0.29
C PRO A 76 0.47 -1.24 -1.79
N ALA A 77 -0.51 -1.63 -2.62
CA ALA A 77 -0.34 -1.70 -4.07
C ALA A 77 0.16 -0.37 -4.68
N ARG A 78 -0.08 0.75 -3.99
CA ARG A 78 0.43 2.07 -4.39
C ARG A 78 1.95 2.22 -4.31
N TYR A 79 2.65 1.44 -3.46
CA TYR A 79 4.11 1.51 -3.34
C TYR A 79 4.79 0.94 -4.60
N ALA A 80 4.25 -0.16 -5.15
CA ALA A 80 4.70 -0.68 -6.43
C ALA A 80 4.59 0.35 -7.56
N ARG A 81 3.44 1.03 -7.67
CA ARG A 81 3.23 2.10 -8.67
C ARG A 81 4.17 3.30 -8.47
N MET A 82 4.45 3.67 -7.22
CA MET A 82 5.40 4.76 -6.91
C MET A 82 6.83 4.39 -7.30
N ARG A 83 7.24 3.14 -7.08
CA ARG A 83 8.55 2.64 -7.53
C ARG A 83 8.68 2.66 -9.05
N GLU A 84 7.70 2.09 -9.74
CA GLU A 84 7.64 2.11 -11.21
C GLU A 84 7.72 3.54 -11.78
N ALA A 85 7.02 4.49 -11.15
CA ALA A 85 7.08 5.89 -11.57
C ALA A 85 8.46 6.53 -11.35
N ILE A 86 9.13 6.22 -10.22
CA ILE A 86 10.50 6.65 -9.93
C ILE A 86 11.46 6.01 -10.93
N ASP A 87 11.31 4.73 -11.24
CA ASP A 87 12.17 4.03 -12.17
C ASP A 87 12.10 4.64 -13.56
N GLN A 88 10.90 4.85 -14.08
CA GLN A 88 10.71 5.49 -15.38
C GLN A 88 11.24 6.94 -15.38
N ALA A 89 11.04 7.67 -14.29
CA ALA A 89 11.56 9.04 -14.17
C ALA A 89 13.09 9.07 -14.13
N CYS A 90 13.73 8.12 -13.45
CA CYS A 90 15.17 7.95 -13.46
C CYS A 90 15.68 7.47 -14.83
N GLU A 91 14.91 6.75 -15.62
CA GLU A 91 15.31 6.41 -16.99
C GLU A 91 15.30 7.64 -17.90
N ASP A 92 14.39 8.58 -17.68
CA ASP A 92 14.16 9.71 -18.58
C ASP A 92 14.96 10.97 -18.23
N ALA A 93 15.53 11.03 -17.03
CA ALA A 93 16.15 12.23 -16.50
C ALA A 93 17.63 12.05 -16.16
N SER A 94 18.40 13.11 -16.40
CA SER A 94 19.77 13.26 -15.91
C SER A 94 19.93 14.43 -14.93
N THR A 95 18.88 15.23 -14.74
CA THR A 95 18.87 16.36 -13.81
C THR A 95 17.71 16.23 -12.83
N ALA A 96 17.84 16.84 -11.65
CA ALA A 96 16.77 16.84 -10.65
C ALA A 96 15.49 17.53 -11.17
N GLU A 97 15.64 18.59 -11.98
CA GLU A 97 14.51 19.28 -12.60
C GLU A 97 13.77 18.38 -13.58
N ASP A 98 14.50 17.65 -14.43
CA ASP A 98 13.92 16.68 -15.36
C ASP A 98 13.25 15.51 -14.64
N PHE A 99 13.85 15.05 -13.54
CA PHE A 99 13.28 14.00 -12.71
C PHE A 99 11.94 14.45 -12.10
N HIS A 100 11.88 15.68 -11.57
CA HIS A 100 10.65 16.28 -11.07
C HIS A 100 9.61 16.43 -12.20
N ARG A 101 10.05 16.86 -13.39
CA ARG A 101 9.21 17.02 -14.59
C ARG A 101 8.62 15.68 -15.04
N ALA A 102 9.43 14.63 -15.09
CA ALA A 102 9.03 13.28 -15.43
C ALA A 102 7.97 12.73 -14.45
N LEU A 103 8.23 12.83 -13.14
CA LEU A 103 7.27 12.42 -12.12
C LEU A 103 5.98 13.22 -12.17
N TYR A 104 6.05 14.53 -12.42
CA TYR A 104 4.87 15.38 -12.52
C TYR A 104 3.97 14.98 -13.68
N ARG A 105 4.54 14.63 -14.84
CA ARG A 105 3.78 14.11 -16.00
C ARG A 105 3.11 12.77 -15.70
N GLN A 106 3.75 11.93 -14.90
CA GLN A 106 3.19 10.66 -14.41
C GLN A 106 2.15 10.83 -13.28
N GLY A 107 1.86 12.07 -12.86
CA GLY A 107 0.85 12.35 -11.83
C GLY A 107 1.38 12.27 -10.40
N TYR A 108 2.69 12.42 -10.19
CA TYR A 108 3.33 12.42 -8.88
C TYR A 108 4.01 13.75 -8.55
N ILE A 109 4.08 14.06 -7.26
CA ILE A 109 4.83 15.20 -6.73
C ILE A 109 5.93 14.65 -5.83
N PHE A 110 7.17 15.01 -6.16
CA PHE A 110 8.36 14.72 -5.37
C PHE A 110 8.72 15.92 -4.49
N GLY A 111 9.20 15.65 -3.28
CA GLY A 111 9.64 16.68 -2.36
C GLY A 111 10.91 16.25 -1.62
N SER A 112 11.98 17.02 -1.78
CA SER A 112 13.34 16.76 -1.26
C SER A 112 13.90 17.98 -0.51
N ASP A 113 13.05 18.68 0.26
CA ASP A 113 13.46 19.82 1.09
C ASP A 113 14.68 19.47 1.97
N PRO A 114 15.83 20.16 1.80
CA PRO A 114 17.05 19.89 2.57
C PRO A 114 16.87 20.02 4.09
N ASN A 115 15.86 20.79 4.53
CA ASN A 115 15.55 20.95 5.96
C ASN A 115 14.73 19.78 6.52
N ARG A 116 14.30 18.84 5.67
CA ARG A 116 13.54 17.66 6.07
C ARG A 116 14.41 16.43 6.01
N ARG A 117 14.32 15.61 7.07
CA ARG A 117 15.07 14.35 7.18
C ARG A 117 14.81 13.35 6.05
N TYR A 118 13.65 13.40 5.41
CA TYR A 118 13.26 12.40 4.40
C TYR A 118 12.61 13.06 3.20
N ALA A 119 13.08 12.70 2.01
CA ALA A 119 12.38 12.96 0.77
C ALA A 119 11.06 12.18 0.70
N THR A 120 10.11 12.70 -0.09
CA THR A 120 8.75 12.18 -0.17
C THR A 120 8.21 12.17 -1.59
N ILE A 121 7.30 11.24 -1.85
CA ILE A 121 6.49 11.18 -3.07
C ILE A 121 5.01 11.09 -2.71
N ARG A 122 4.15 11.75 -3.48
CA ARG A 122 2.68 11.67 -3.35
C ARG A 122 2.01 11.76 -4.71
N ALA A 123 0.79 11.24 -4.83
CA ALA A 123 0.00 11.47 -6.03
C ALA A 123 -0.44 12.94 -6.10
N ARG A 124 -0.60 13.44 -7.33
CA ARG A 124 -0.94 14.84 -7.63
C ARG A 124 -2.40 15.15 -7.33
N ASP A 125 -3.29 14.21 -7.60
CA ASP A 125 -4.73 14.26 -7.37
C ASP A 125 -5.13 14.14 -5.89
N GLY A 126 -4.17 13.83 -5.02
CA GLY A 126 -4.36 13.78 -3.58
C GLY A 126 -3.58 12.66 -2.93
N GLY A 127 -3.89 12.39 -1.66
CA GLY A 127 -3.30 11.27 -0.93
C GLY A 127 -2.08 11.63 -0.09
N ARG A 128 -1.76 10.72 0.84
CA ARG A 128 -0.73 10.92 1.85
C ARG A 128 0.66 10.78 1.23
N ALA A 129 1.54 11.73 1.57
CA ALA A 129 2.95 11.63 1.23
C ALA A 129 3.58 10.36 1.81
N VAL A 130 4.36 9.68 0.98
CA VAL A 130 5.13 8.49 1.33
C VAL A 130 6.59 8.91 1.38
N ARG A 131 7.26 8.61 2.49
CA ARG A 131 8.71 8.82 2.64
C ARG A 131 9.44 7.74 1.86
N LEU A 132 10.49 8.12 1.14
CA LEU A 132 11.18 7.23 0.20
C LEU A 132 11.72 5.96 0.84
N TYR A 133 12.21 5.99 2.09
CA TYR A 133 12.70 4.79 2.79
C TYR A 133 11.64 3.67 2.90
N ARG A 134 10.34 3.98 2.74
CA ARG A 134 9.28 2.96 2.72
C ARG A 134 9.16 2.22 1.40
N LEU A 135 9.81 2.71 0.35
CA LEU A 135 9.81 2.12 -0.99
C LEU A 135 10.99 1.16 -1.18
N GLY A 136 12.04 1.26 -0.38
CA GLY A 136 13.25 0.44 -0.42
C GLY A 136 14.51 1.31 -0.43
N GLU A 137 15.66 0.72 -0.14
CA GLU A 137 16.96 1.42 -0.14
C GLU A 137 17.32 1.91 -1.56
N GLU A 138 16.98 1.15 -2.59
CA GLU A 138 17.16 1.51 -4.01
C GLU A 138 16.38 2.76 -4.45
N TYR A 139 15.44 3.22 -3.63
CA TYR A 139 14.58 4.38 -3.90
C TYR A 139 14.82 5.53 -2.95
N ASP A 140 15.85 5.45 -2.09
CA ASP A 140 16.23 6.58 -1.27
C ASP A 140 16.79 7.73 -2.13
N LEU A 141 16.97 8.90 -1.51
CA LEU A 141 17.40 10.08 -2.26
C LEU A 141 18.81 9.91 -2.84
N ALA A 142 19.71 9.22 -2.13
CA ALA A 142 21.09 9.03 -2.57
C ALA A 142 21.17 8.08 -3.78
N ALA A 143 20.43 6.97 -3.74
CA ALA A 143 20.33 6.03 -4.85
C ALA A 143 19.73 6.69 -6.11
N ILE A 144 18.70 7.54 -5.94
CA ILE A 144 18.14 8.32 -7.04
C ILE A 144 19.18 9.32 -7.58
N ASP A 145 19.86 10.06 -6.71
CA ASP A 145 20.89 11.03 -7.11
C ASP A 145 22.05 10.35 -7.88
N ASP A 146 22.46 9.15 -7.46
CA ASP A 146 23.49 8.36 -8.14
C ASP A 146 23.04 7.91 -9.54
N ARG A 147 21.77 7.47 -9.69
CA ARG A 147 21.19 7.14 -11.01
C ARG A 147 21.18 8.35 -11.93
N LEU A 148 20.70 9.50 -11.44
CA LEU A 148 20.66 10.74 -12.23
C LEU A 148 22.07 11.21 -12.61
N ARG A 149 23.03 11.10 -11.69
CA ARG A 149 24.45 11.41 -11.96
C ARG A 149 25.02 10.50 -13.05
N GLY A 150 24.75 9.20 -13.00
CA GLY A 150 25.18 8.26 -14.04
C GLY A 150 24.64 8.66 -15.42
N ASN A 151 23.36 9.00 -15.50
CA ASN A 151 22.74 9.49 -16.72
C ASN A 151 23.34 10.81 -17.20
N TYR A 152 23.64 11.73 -16.28
CA TYR A 152 24.26 13.02 -16.60
C TYR A 152 25.64 12.84 -17.24
N LEU A 153 26.45 11.93 -16.69
CA LEU A 153 27.78 11.65 -17.22
C LEU A 153 27.73 11.02 -18.62
N LEU A 154 26.69 10.25 -18.93
CA LEU A 154 26.53 9.56 -20.22
C LEU A 154 25.87 10.43 -21.30
N TYR A 155 24.81 11.15 -20.95
CA TYR A 155 23.91 11.81 -21.91
C TYR A 155 23.88 13.35 -21.75
N GLY A 156 24.51 13.88 -20.71
CA GLY A 156 24.50 15.31 -20.40
C GLY A 156 23.15 15.82 -19.88
N PRO A 157 22.99 17.15 -19.72
CA PRO A 157 21.78 17.76 -19.13
C PRO A 157 20.55 17.72 -20.04
N ARG A 158 20.69 17.40 -21.33
CA ARG A 158 19.58 17.42 -22.31
C ARG A 158 18.97 16.05 -22.58
N MET A 159 19.24 15.08 -21.72
CA MET A 159 18.76 13.70 -21.87
C MET A 159 17.24 13.64 -22.03
N TYR A 160 16.54 14.43 -21.23
CA TYR A 160 15.08 14.45 -21.25
C TYR A 160 14.53 14.94 -22.58
N GLU A 161 15.05 16.04 -23.14
CA GLU A 161 14.60 16.53 -24.44
C GLU A 161 14.94 15.56 -25.58
N LEU A 162 16.05 14.82 -25.48
CA LEU A 162 16.42 13.80 -26.47
C LEU A 162 15.43 12.64 -26.48
N LYS A 163 14.94 12.22 -25.31
CA LYS A 163 13.96 11.14 -25.18
C LYS A 163 12.52 11.58 -25.45
N HIS A 164 12.22 12.85 -25.18
CA HIS A 164 10.89 13.44 -25.31
C HIS A 164 10.93 14.67 -26.22
N PRO A 165 11.20 14.50 -27.54
CA PRO A 165 11.26 15.62 -28.47
C PRO A 165 9.92 16.37 -28.49
N PRO A 166 9.93 17.71 -28.54
CA PRO A 166 8.70 18.48 -28.65
C PRO A 166 7.95 18.07 -29.91
N GLN A 167 6.66 17.77 -29.77
CA GLN A 167 5.78 17.55 -30.92
C GLN A 167 5.78 18.83 -31.76
N GLN A 168 6.29 18.75 -32.98
CA GLN A 168 6.16 19.82 -33.96
C GLN A 168 4.67 19.89 -34.33
N TYR A 169 3.97 20.91 -33.83
CA TYR A 169 2.65 21.25 -34.32
C TYR A 169 2.82 21.88 -35.70
N THR A 170 2.59 21.09 -36.75
CA THR A 170 2.30 21.57 -38.11
C THR A 170 0.82 21.88 -38.25
#